data_AF-A0A7S0K1Z6-F1
#
_entry.id   AF-A0A7S0K1Z6-F1
#
_cell.length_a   1.000
_cell.length_b   1.000
_cell.length_c   1.000
_cell.angle_alpha   90.00
_cell.angle_beta   90.00
_cell.angle_gamma   90.00
#
_symmetry.space_group_name_H-M   'P 1'
#
loop_
_entity.id
_entity.type
_entity.pdbx_description
1 polymer ?
#
loop_
_entity_poly.entity_id
_entity_poly.type
_entity_poly.pdbx_seq_one_letter_code
_entity_poly.pdbx_strand_id
1 'polypeptide(L)'
;PVSAQGADEDDEAVIEWVGSPVLQEGGNKFFRAFALDGRPSDPVAVGDTVSFRVAAGHKDVNPDRREWLGRVARLWEDAYGECWLQVAWLYFPEETPTGRLPSH
;
A
#
# COMPACT_ATOMS: atom_id res chain seq x y z
N PRO A 1 2.33 11.34 -38.01
CA PRO A 1 2.48 10.37 -36.91
C PRO A 1 3.18 11.04 -35.71
N VAL A 2 2.39 11.53 -34.76
CA VAL A 2 2.92 12.12 -33.52
C VAL A 2 3.35 10.94 -32.64
N SER A 3 4.64 10.90 -32.30
CA SER A 3 5.22 9.94 -31.39
C SER A 3 4.50 10.01 -30.05
N ALA A 4 3.91 8.90 -29.61
CA ALA A 4 3.44 8.73 -28.25
C ALA A 4 4.66 8.56 -27.33
N GLN A 5 5.27 9.68 -26.95
CA GLN A 5 6.01 9.77 -25.70
C GLN A 5 4.95 10.05 -24.63
N GLY A 6 4.49 9.00 -23.95
CA GLY A 6 3.42 9.09 -22.96
C GLY A 6 3.83 8.36 -21.69
N ALA A 7 4.45 9.11 -20.79
CA ALA A 7 4.46 8.94 -19.33
C ALA A 7 4.47 7.50 -18.80
N ASP A 8 5.66 6.95 -18.59
CA ASP A 8 5.89 5.75 -17.76
C ASP A 8 7.16 5.98 -16.91
N GLU A 9 7.32 7.22 -16.40
CA GLU A 9 8.23 7.45 -15.28
C GLU A 9 7.45 7.16 -14.01
N ASP A 10 7.87 6.09 -13.32
CA ASP A 10 7.44 5.70 -11.98
C ASP A 10 7.48 6.91 -11.03
N ASP A 11 6.34 7.57 -10.84
CA ASP A 11 6.13 8.45 -9.69
C ASP A 11 6.04 7.54 -8.46
N GLU A 12 7.20 7.11 -7.96
CA GLU A 12 7.33 6.38 -6.71
C GLU A 12 6.85 7.32 -5.59
N ALA A 13 5.71 6.98 -4.98
CA ALA A 13 5.07 7.86 -4.01
C ALA A 13 6.01 8.11 -2.81
N VAL A 14 6.20 9.38 -2.44
CA VAL A 14 7.11 9.72 -1.34
C VAL A 14 6.38 9.51 -0.02
N ILE A 15 6.87 8.57 0.80
CA ILE A 15 6.33 8.27 2.13
C ILE A 15 7.00 9.17 3.17
N GLU A 16 6.19 9.87 3.95
CA GLU A 16 6.64 10.68 5.09
C GLU A 16 5.99 10.20 6.39
N TRP A 17 6.78 9.93 7.42
CA TRP A 17 6.24 9.53 8.71
C TRP A 17 5.51 10.67 9.42
N VAL A 18 4.32 10.37 9.94
CA VAL A 18 3.52 11.35 10.69
C VAL A 18 3.65 11.08 12.19
N GLY A 19 4.29 12.01 12.88
CA GLY A 19 4.55 11.94 14.32
C GLY A 19 5.85 11.20 14.68
N SER A 20 6.11 11.11 15.98
CA SER A 20 7.31 10.42 16.49
C SER A 20 7.13 8.90 16.48
N PRO A 21 8.23 8.12 16.38
CA PRO A 21 8.18 6.68 16.54
C PRO A 21 7.56 6.30 17.89
N VAL A 22 6.68 5.29 17.89
CA VAL A 22 6.03 4.77 19.10
C VAL A 22 6.82 3.63 19.75
N LEU A 23 7.71 3.00 19.01
CA LEU A 23 8.61 1.95 19.48
C LEU A 23 9.91 2.01 18.68
N GLN A 24 11.03 1.75 19.35
CA GLN A 24 12.33 1.55 18.70
C GLN A 24 12.95 0.27 19.23
N GLU A 25 13.18 -0.70 18.35
CA GLU A 25 13.70 -2.03 18.72
C GLU A 25 14.52 -2.60 17.58
N GLY A 26 15.69 -3.16 17.89
CA GLY A 26 16.54 -3.83 16.88
C GLY A 26 17.01 -2.92 15.73
N GLY A 27 17.07 -1.60 15.96
CA GLY A 27 17.38 -0.60 14.92
C GLY A 27 16.18 -0.12 14.11
N ASN A 28 15.00 -0.72 14.29
CA ASN A 28 13.78 -0.33 13.60
C ASN A 28 13.01 0.73 14.40
N LYS A 29 12.35 1.66 13.71
CA LYS A 29 11.44 2.65 14.28
C LYS A 29 10.02 2.40 13.80
N PHE A 30 9.08 2.19 14.72
CA PHE A 30 7.68 1.92 14.38
C PHE A 30 6.82 3.17 14.49
N PHE A 31 5.90 3.34 13.55
CA PHE A 31 5.05 4.54 13.45
C PHE A 31 3.57 4.18 13.48
N ARG A 32 2.72 5.19 13.74
CA ARG A 32 1.26 5.03 13.70
C ARG A 32 0.65 5.45 12.38
N ALA A 33 1.31 6.30 11.61
CA ALA A 33 0.79 6.80 10.35
C ALA A 33 1.90 7.31 9.42
N PHE A 34 1.58 7.39 8.13
CA PHE A 34 2.38 8.05 7.10
C PHE A 34 1.52 8.94 6.22
N ALA A 35 2.14 9.88 5.53
CA ALA A 35 1.53 10.70 4.48
C ALA A 35 2.22 10.42 3.14
N LEU A 36 1.50 10.66 2.05
CA LEU A 36 2.02 10.56 0.69
C LEU A 36 2.24 11.95 0.11
N ASP A 37 3.32 12.11 -0.65
CA ASP A 37 3.60 13.27 -1.50
C ASP A 37 3.52 14.62 -0.76
N GLY A 38 4.01 14.67 0.47
CA GLY A 38 4.04 15.89 1.28
C GLY A 38 2.65 16.40 1.70
N ARG A 39 1.64 15.51 1.77
CA ARG A 39 0.26 15.87 2.17
C ARG A 39 -0.09 15.35 3.58
N PRO A 40 0.43 15.98 4.66
CA PRO A 40 0.21 15.51 6.03
C PRO A 40 -1.22 15.69 6.54
N SER A 41 -2.10 16.38 5.80
CA SER A 41 -3.48 16.66 6.23
C SER A 41 -4.41 15.45 6.17
N ASP A 42 -4.04 14.38 5.48
CA ASP A 42 -4.82 13.15 5.35
C ASP A 42 -3.90 11.92 5.48
N PRO A 43 -3.40 11.63 6.68
CA PRO A 43 -2.44 10.56 6.89
C PRO A 43 -3.13 9.19 6.87
N VAL A 44 -2.45 8.19 6.33
CA VAL A 44 -2.85 6.78 6.42
C VAL A 44 -2.30 6.20 7.71
N ALA A 45 -3.19 5.72 8.58
CA ALA A 45 -2.85 5.19 9.89
C ALA A 45 -2.91 3.66 9.96
N VAL A 46 -2.23 3.09 10.96
CA VAL A 46 -2.41 1.69 11.35
C VAL A 46 -3.87 1.44 11.71
N GLY A 47 -4.47 0.46 11.05
CA GLY A 47 -5.87 0.09 11.19
C GLY A 47 -6.74 0.53 10.03
N ASP A 48 -6.28 1.47 9.19
CA ASP A 48 -7.02 1.94 8.02
C ASP A 48 -7.05 0.88 6.92
N THR A 49 -8.11 0.93 6.10
CA THR A 49 -8.25 0.11 4.90
C THR A 49 -7.98 0.98 3.69
N VAL A 50 -7.02 0.59 2.84
CA VAL A 50 -6.59 1.37 1.69
C VAL A 50 -6.54 0.51 0.43
N SER A 51 -6.65 1.16 -0.73
CA SER A 51 -6.43 0.55 -2.05
C SER A 51 -4.96 0.68 -2.45
N PHE A 52 -4.38 -0.40 -2.92
CA PHE A 52 -3.01 -0.50 -3.40
C PHE A 52 -3.03 -0.74 -4.91
N ARG A 53 -2.38 0.16 -5.66
CA ARG A 53 -2.10 -0.10 -7.07
C ARG A 53 -0.92 -1.07 -7.16
N VAL A 54 -1.13 -2.20 -7.83
CA VAL A 54 -0.06 -3.19 -8.01
C VAL A 54 0.69 -2.88 -9.30
N ALA A 55 2.02 -2.86 -9.23
CA ALA A 55 2.89 -2.66 -10.37
C ALA A 55 2.64 -3.72 -11.46
N ALA A 56 2.73 -3.31 -12.72
CA ALA A 56 2.57 -4.22 -13.85
C ALA A 56 3.63 -5.34 -13.81
N GLY A 57 3.22 -6.58 -14.06
CA GLY A 57 4.12 -7.73 -14.12
C GLY A 57 4.26 -8.53 -12.82
N HIS A 58 3.59 -8.13 -11.73
CA HIS A 58 3.50 -8.99 -10.55
C HIS A 58 2.63 -10.23 -10.87
N LYS A 59 3.21 -11.42 -10.70
CA LYS A 59 2.69 -12.72 -11.17
C LYS A 59 1.27 -13.08 -10.69
N ASP A 60 0.85 -12.49 -9.58
CA ASP A 60 -0.43 -12.75 -8.92
C ASP A 60 -1.46 -11.63 -9.20
N VAL A 61 -1.17 -10.69 -10.11
CA VAL A 61 -2.10 -9.62 -10.47
C VAL A 61 -3.06 -10.13 -11.52
N ASN A 62 -4.35 -10.14 -11.17
CA ASN A 62 -5.41 -10.25 -12.16
C ASN A 62 -5.28 -9.04 -13.11
N PRO A 63 -5.05 -9.24 -14.42
CA PRO A 63 -4.84 -8.15 -15.37
C PRO A 63 -6.06 -7.19 -15.46
N ASP A 64 -7.25 -7.68 -15.09
CA ASP A 64 -8.50 -6.92 -15.04
C ASP A 64 -8.71 -6.20 -13.69
N ARG A 65 -7.89 -6.48 -12.66
CA ARG A 65 -7.93 -5.83 -11.35
C ARG A 65 -6.53 -5.42 -10.90
N ARG A 66 -6.19 -4.16 -11.15
CA ARG A 66 -4.91 -3.54 -10.76
C ARG A 66 -4.89 -2.98 -9.35
N GLU A 67 -5.97 -3.17 -8.59
CA GLU A 67 -6.13 -2.63 -7.24
C GLU A 67 -6.38 -3.75 -6.24
N TRP A 68 -5.61 -3.75 -5.16
CA TRP A 68 -5.78 -4.64 -4.02
C TRP A 68 -6.27 -3.85 -2.82
N LEU A 69 -7.20 -4.40 -2.06
CA LEU A 69 -7.65 -3.80 -0.81
C LEU A 69 -6.94 -4.45 0.37
N GLY A 70 -6.46 -3.65 1.29
CA GLY A 70 -5.76 -4.17 2.45
C GLY A 70 -5.86 -3.26 3.65
N ARG A 71 -5.79 -3.86 4.84
CA ARG A 71 -5.73 -3.14 6.10
C ARG A 71 -4.29 -2.94 6.53
N VAL A 72 -3.90 -1.71 6.82
CA VAL A 72 -2.56 -1.36 7.33
C VAL A 72 -2.41 -1.98 8.73
N ALA A 73 -1.51 -2.94 8.87
CA ALA A 73 -1.30 -3.68 10.12
C ALA A 73 -0.07 -3.18 10.89
N ARG A 74 0.99 -2.78 10.19
CA ARG A 74 2.23 -2.30 10.80
C ARG A 74 2.99 -1.36 9.87
N LEU A 75 3.62 -0.35 10.45
CA LEU A 75 4.43 0.65 9.77
C LEU A 75 5.78 0.78 10.47
N TRP A 76 6.89 0.68 9.73
CA TRP A 76 8.21 0.89 10.30
C TRP A 76 9.24 1.38 9.29
N GLU A 77 10.23 2.10 9.80
CA GLU A 77 11.50 2.34 9.14
C GLU A 77 12.51 1.35 9.70
N ASP A 78 13.28 0.69 8.84
CA ASP A 78 14.34 -0.21 9.28
C ASP A 78 15.65 0.52 9.61
N ALA A 79 16.66 -0.23 10.04
CA ALA A 79 17.96 0.33 10.41
C ALA A 79 18.72 1.02 9.26
N TYR A 80 18.32 0.77 8.00
CA TYR A 80 18.91 1.35 6.79
C TYR A 80 18.12 2.57 6.28
N GLY A 81 16.99 2.88 6.91
CA GLY A 81 16.11 3.98 6.48
C GLY A 81 15.08 3.56 5.44
N GLU A 82 14.91 2.26 5.15
CA GLU A 82 13.86 1.80 4.25
C GLU A 82 12.50 1.84 4.94
N CYS A 83 11.49 2.28 4.21
CA CYS A 83 10.11 2.37 4.68
C CYS A 83 9.36 1.07 4.38
N TRP A 84 8.78 0.48 5.41
CA TRP A 84 8.08 -0.79 5.32
C TRP A 84 6.65 -0.68 5.85
N LEU A 85 5.79 -1.43 5.18
CA LEU A 85 4.38 -1.60 5.52
C LEU A 85 4.04 -3.08 5.55
N GLN A 86 3.33 -3.51 6.59
CA GLN A 86 2.66 -4.81 6.64
C GLN A 86 1.17 -4.60 6.42
N VAL A 87 0.61 -5.38 5.49
CA VAL A 87 -0.80 -5.29 5.08
C VAL A 87 -1.50 -6.62 5.35
N ALA A 88 -2.71 -6.55 5.90
CA ALA A 88 -3.65 -7.68 5.91
C ALA A 88 -4.57 -7.54 4.68
N TRP A 89 -4.34 -8.37 3.67
CA TRP A 89 -5.07 -8.33 2.41
C TRP A 89 -6.53 -8.77 2.58
N LEU A 90 -7.43 -8.02 1.95
CA LEU A 90 -8.84 -8.35 1.79
C LEU A 90 -9.01 -9.03 0.43
N TYR A 91 -9.98 -9.94 0.37
CA TYR A 91 -10.34 -10.63 -0.85
C TYR A 91 -11.79 -10.33 -1.20
N PHE A 92 -12.03 -10.02 -2.45
CA PHE A 92 -13.37 -10.06 -3.00
C PHE A 92 -13.87 -11.50 -3.05
N PRO A 93 -15.19 -11.75 -2.99
CA PRO A 93 -15.73 -13.10 -3.07
C PRO A 93 -15.25 -13.87 -4.32
N GLU A 94 -15.06 -13.18 -5.44
CA GLU A 94 -14.58 -13.78 -6.70
C GLU A 94 -13.14 -14.30 -6.62
N GLU A 95 -12.35 -13.82 -5.66
CA GLU A 95 -10.96 -14.22 -5.44
C GLU A 95 -10.86 -15.43 -4.51
N THR A 96 -11.99 -15.85 -3.93
CA THR A 96 -12.08 -17.06 -3.12
C THR A 96 -12.44 -18.26 -4.00
N PRO A 97 -12.00 -19.49 -3.65
CA PRO A 97 -12.37 -20.70 -4.39
C PRO A 97 -13.87 -20.95 -4.50
N THR A 98 -14.64 -20.43 -3.53
CA THR A 98 -16.09 -20.54 -3.48
C THR A 98 -16.83 -19.54 -4.38
N GLY A 99 -16.13 -18.51 -4.88
CA GLY A 99 -16.73 -17.45 -5.67
C GLY A 99 -17.79 -16.66 -4.91
N ARG A 100 -18.62 -15.92 -5.66
CA ARG A 100 -19.73 -15.15 -5.10
C ARG A 100 -20.90 -16.08 -4.73
N LEU A 101 -21.33 -16.01 -3.47
CA LEU A 101 -22.53 -16.70 -3.02
C LEU A 101 -23.79 -16.06 -3.65
N PRO A 102 -24.82 -16.86 -3.97
CA PRO A 102 -26.07 -16.34 -4.52
C PRO A 102 -26.72 -15.34 -3.55
N SER A 103 -27.24 -14.25 -4.10
CA SER A 103 -28.02 -13.26 -3.35
C SER A 103 -29.33 -13.92 -2.89
N HIS A 104 -29.62 -13.87 -1.59
CA HIS A 104 -30.93 -14.26 -1.04
C HIS A 104 -32.02 -13.26 -1.41
#